data_AF-D0MWY2-F1
#
_entry.id   AF-D0MWY2-F1
#
_cell.length_a   1.000
_cell.length_b   1.000
_cell.length_c   1.000
_cell.angle_alpha   90.00
_cell.angle_beta   90.00
_cell.angle_gamma   90.00
#
_symmetry.space_group_name_H-M   'P 1'
#
loop_
_entity.id
_entity.type
_entity.pdbx_description
1 polymer ?
#
loop_
_entity_poly.entity_id
_entity_poly.type
_entity_poly.pdbx_seq_one_letter_code
_entity_poly.pdbx_strand_id
1 'polypeptide(L)'
;MPADAKGDNVLREIVYTLVPAQPLPVVDLSKSFRGRLLPAKVHTFIRRKYYKHYRPVLVCAVLSYCLNVLVPLVEARTGRMTAVLAALLWIPIGLGSITTLRYDIVRLVFRTFDFWFFSAITTTITVTMSMYFGDLRSVRMLIDWIGYHHVVFVDAHVLGLRSLTYILIATILSVCVVLICILLGKVDGGSTFTIVKYEIQQRTFELSGLDVIGNGMVSLGFLVAKIVFRRRKVLRVKRRRSSGMVEYPELDVCQCLVPFIALLCTATFTGLFVVFYQRQLLKLLFTSFDFAFYSFQITGTDIGACILYNWNTSRCLMILSWWLWAQWAFTLDALTPTTRNMLKFQVRFAAPIPNYETQS
;
A
#
# COMPACT_ATOMS: atom_id res chain seq x y z
N MET A 1 41.03 46.56 -38.53
CA MET A 1 40.81 45.51 -39.54
C MET A 1 42.12 44.74 -39.66
N PRO A 2 42.18 43.39 -39.62
CA PRO A 2 41.15 42.39 -39.29
C PRO A 2 41.62 41.36 -38.22
N ALA A 3 40.68 40.72 -37.50
CA ALA A 3 40.27 39.29 -37.55
C ALA A 3 41.10 38.38 -36.59
N ASP A 4 40.56 37.39 -35.87
CA ASP A 4 39.31 36.68 -36.11
C ASP A 4 38.77 36.01 -34.84
N ALA A 5 37.46 35.82 -34.82
CA ALA A 5 36.71 35.13 -33.81
C ALA A 5 36.98 33.61 -33.85
N LYS A 6 37.16 32.99 -32.69
CA LYS A 6 36.81 31.58 -32.52
C LYS A 6 36.05 31.43 -31.22
N GLY A 7 34.73 31.44 -31.37
CA GLY A 7 33.80 31.13 -30.29
C GLY A 7 34.02 29.70 -29.83
N ASP A 8 34.65 29.54 -28.68
CA ASP A 8 34.55 28.33 -27.89
C ASP A 8 33.14 28.31 -27.28
N ASN A 9 32.18 27.91 -28.12
CA ASN A 9 30.94 27.29 -27.68
C ASN A 9 31.31 25.96 -27.01
N VAL A 10 31.88 26.04 -25.81
CA VAL A 10 31.81 24.96 -24.85
C VAL A 10 30.33 24.79 -24.59
N LEU A 11 29.72 23.83 -25.28
CA LEU A 11 28.47 23.21 -24.88
C LEU A 11 28.63 22.85 -23.41
N ARG A 12 28.23 23.77 -22.52
CA ARG A 12 28.04 23.48 -21.11
C ARG A 12 26.95 22.44 -21.12
N GLU A 13 27.36 21.18 -21.07
CA GLU A 13 26.47 20.09 -20.80
C GLU A 13 25.84 20.43 -19.44
N ILE A 14 24.61 20.94 -19.47
CA ILE A 14 23.89 21.33 -18.25
C ILE A 14 23.54 20.03 -17.55
N VAL A 15 24.44 19.57 -16.67
CA VAL A 15 24.23 18.39 -15.85
C VAL A 15 23.27 18.77 -14.73
N TYR A 16 21.99 18.54 -14.97
CA TYR A 16 20.97 18.65 -13.93
C TYR A 16 21.25 17.61 -12.85
N THR A 17 21.72 18.08 -11.70
CA THR A 17 21.91 17.24 -10.52
C THR A 17 20.65 17.32 -9.68
N LEU A 18 20.02 16.18 -9.40
CA LEU A 18 18.85 16.12 -8.52
C LEU A 18 19.30 16.47 -7.10
N VAL A 19 19.04 17.71 -6.69
CA VAL A 19 19.24 18.17 -5.32
C VAL A 19 17.90 18.03 -4.58
N PRO A 20 17.86 17.38 -3.41
CA PRO A 20 16.65 17.31 -2.62
C PRO A 20 16.17 18.72 -2.25
N ALA A 21 14.89 19.00 -2.48
CA ALA A 21 14.30 20.33 -2.27
C ALA A 21 14.39 20.82 -0.81
N GLN A 22 14.59 19.90 0.13
CA GLN A 22 14.86 20.19 1.54
C GLN A 22 16.01 19.30 2.02
N PRO A 23 16.88 19.79 2.93
CA PRO A 23 17.90 18.94 3.54
C PRO A 23 17.22 17.75 4.21
N LEU A 24 17.78 16.55 4.01
CA LEU A 24 17.20 15.35 4.62
C LEU A 24 17.15 15.53 6.14
N PRO A 25 16.06 15.12 6.80
CA PRO A 25 15.97 15.19 8.25
C PRO A 25 17.14 14.40 8.85
N VAL A 26 17.87 15.03 9.78
CA VAL A 26 18.95 14.36 10.51
C VAL A 26 18.31 13.32 11.41
N VAL A 27 18.43 12.04 11.04
CA VAL A 27 17.86 10.91 11.79
C VAL A 27 18.92 10.35 12.72
N ASP A 28 18.66 10.37 14.02
CA ASP A 28 19.54 9.80 15.02
C ASP A 28 19.17 8.33 15.29
N LEU A 29 19.92 7.42 14.66
CA LEU A 29 19.68 5.97 14.74
C LEU A 29 20.04 5.37 16.12
N SER A 30 20.65 6.14 17.03
CA SER A 30 21.00 5.69 18.38
C SER A 30 19.80 5.68 19.33
N LYS A 31 18.75 6.45 19.01
CA LYS A 31 17.56 6.61 19.85
C LYS A 31 16.53 5.50 19.59
N SER A 32 16.55 4.47 20.43
CA SER A 32 15.50 3.45 20.48
C SER A 32 14.27 3.97 21.25
N PHE A 33 13.07 3.53 20.84
CA PHE A 33 11.81 3.78 21.54
C PHE A 33 11.91 3.45 23.04
N ARG A 34 12.62 2.36 23.35
CA ARG A 34 12.89 1.88 24.70
C ARG A 34 13.80 2.80 25.52
N GLY A 35 14.76 3.46 24.88
CA GLY A 35 15.69 4.38 25.54
C GLY A 35 15.05 5.70 25.96
N ARG A 36 13.91 6.04 25.34
CA ARG A 36 13.13 7.25 25.65
C ARG A 36 11.96 6.97 26.59
N LEU A 37 11.34 5.79 26.49
CA LEU A 37 10.15 5.45 27.27
C LEU A 37 10.48 4.84 28.66
N LEU A 38 11.62 4.15 28.81
CA LEU A 38 11.95 3.42 30.04
C LEU A 38 13.23 3.96 30.72
N PRO A 39 13.27 3.98 32.07
CA PRO A 39 14.48 4.31 32.82
C PRO A 39 15.67 3.38 32.46
N ALA A 40 16.89 3.91 32.48
CA ALA A 40 18.11 3.20 32.06
C ALA A 40 18.36 1.86 32.81
N LYS A 41 17.97 1.78 34.09
CA LYS A 41 18.07 0.58 34.93
C LYS A 41 17.10 -0.53 34.48
N VAL A 42 15.86 -0.16 34.15
CA VAL A 42 14.82 -1.09 33.67
C VAL A 42 15.17 -1.60 32.27
N HIS A 43 15.68 -0.72 31.41
CA HIS A 43 16.16 -1.09 30.09
C HIS A 43 17.30 -2.12 30.16
N THR A 44 18.33 -1.92 30.99
CA THR A 44 19.46 -2.87 31.04
C THR A 44 19.06 -4.23 31.61
N PHE A 45 18.16 -4.26 32.60
CA PHE A 45 17.60 -5.48 33.17
C PHE A 45 16.80 -6.31 32.14
N ILE A 46 15.80 -5.70 31.49
CA ILE A 46 14.97 -6.38 30.49
C ILE A 46 15.85 -6.91 29.34
N ARG A 47 16.92 -6.20 28.98
CA ARG A 47 17.81 -6.58 27.86
C ARG A 47 18.55 -7.86 28.22
N ARG A 48 19.20 -7.89 29.38
CA ARG A 48 19.91 -9.08 29.86
C ARG A 48 19.00 -10.29 29.96
N LYS A 49 17.78 -10.12 30.48
CA LYS A 49 16.82 -11.22 30.62
C LYS A 49 16.29 -11.73 29.28
N TYR A 50 15.99 -10.83 28.35
CA TYR A 50 15.52 -11.16 27.00
C TYR A 50 16.57 -11.89 26.17
N TYR A 51 17.83 -11.43 26.18
CA TYR A 51 18.92 -12.11 25.48
C TYR A 51 19.21 -13.50 26.06
N LYS A 52 19.17 -13.65 27.39
CA LYS A 52 19.36 -14.95 28.06
C LYS A 52 18.28 -15.97 27.68
N HIS A 53 17.04 -15.52 27.45
CA HIS A 53 15.89 -16.37 27.13
C HIS A 53 15.40 -16.18 25.68
N TYR A 54 16.25 -15.72 24.77
CA TYR A 54 15.83 -15.40 23.41
C TYR A 54 15.31 -16.63 22.65
N ARG A 55 16.00 -17.78 22.78
CA ARG A 55 15.60 -19.04 22.13
C ARG A 55 14.21 -19.53 22.56
N PRO A 56 13.90 -19.67 23.87
CA PRO A 56 12.55 -20.09 24.26
C PRO A 56 11.47 -19.07 23.89
N VAL A 57 11.76 -17.76 23.93
CA VAL A 57 10.83 -16.72 23.47
C VAL A 57 10.54 -16.86 21.96
N LEU A 58 11.55 -17.19 21.16
CA LEU A 58 11.37 -17.44 19.72
C LEU A 58 10.54 -18.70 19.47
N VAL A 59 10.76 -19.79 20.21
CA VAL A 59 9.95 -21.01 20.11
C VAL A 59 8.49 -20.73 20.47
N CYS A 60 8.24 -19.97 21.54
CA CYS A 60 6.88 -19.53 21.91
C CYS A 60 6.22 -18.71 20.80
N ALA A 61 6.97 -17.83 20.15
CA ALA A 61 6.48 -17.02 19.03
C ALA A 61 6.08 -17.90 17.83
N VAL A 62 6.94 -18.84 17.43
CA VAL A 62 6.64 -19.78 16.32
C VAL A 62 5.40 -20.61 16.64
N LEU A 63 5.32 -21.14 17.87
CA LEU A 63 4.16 -21.92 18.32
C LEU A 63 2.88 -21.08 18.30
N SER A 64 2.93 -19.84 18.77
CA SER A 64 1.81 -18.89 18.68
C SER A 64 1.34 -18.67 17.24
N TYR A 65 2.27 -18.45 16.30
CA TYR A 65 1.93 -18.30 14.87
C TYR A 65 1.26 -19.55 14.30
N CYS A 66 1.78 -20.74 14.60
CA CYS A 66 1.16 -22.01 14.18
C CYS A 66 -0.26 -22.15 14.74
N LEU A 67 -0.45 -21.85 16.03
CA LEU A 67 -1.77 -21.90 16.66
C LEU A 67 -2.74 -20.90 16.02
N ASN A 68 -2.29 -19.68 15.69
CA ASN A 68 -3.11 -18.67 15.02
C ASN A 68 -3.59 -19.10 13.63
N VAL A 69 -2.78 -19.85 12.87
CA VAL A 69 -3.19 -20.43 11.57
C VAL A 69 -4.22 -21.55 11.77
N LEU A 70 -4.16 -22.27 12.88
CA LEU A 70 -5.08 -23.36 13.20
C LEU A 70 -6.44 -22.87 13.71
N VAL A 71 -6.53 -21.70 14.36
CA VAL A 71 -7.79 -21.14 14.90
C VAL A 71 -8.98 -21.19 13.91
N PRO A 72 -8.86 -20.77 12.63
CA PRO A 72 -9.97 -20.83 11.68
C PRO A 72 -10.28 -22.24 11.14
N LEU A 73 -9.40 -23.23 11.36
CA LEU A 73 -9.53 -24.59 10.83
C LEU A 73 -10.20 -25.56 11.81
N VAL A 74 -10.36 -25.14 13.07
CA VAL A 74 -10.84 -25.98 14.16
C VAL A 74 -12.20 -25.47 14.64
N GLU A 75 -13.03 -26.39 15.15
CA GLU A 75 -14.33 -26.11 15.76
C GLU A 75 -14.27 -24.94 16.76
N ALA A 76 -15.34 -24.14 16.81
CA ALA A 76 -15.43 -22.89 17.57
C ALA A 76 -15.01 -23.02 19.05
N ARG A 77 -15.39 -24.13 19.73
CA ARG A 77 -15.04 -24.35 21.15
C ARG A 77 -13.53 -24.44 21.36
N THR A 78 -12.86 -25.27 20.57
CA THR A 78 -11.41 -25.45 20.62
C THR A 78 -10.68 -24.22 20.08
N GLY A 79 -11.21 -23.60 19.02
CA GLY A 79 -10.68 -22.35 18.46
C GLY A 79 -10.62 -21.20 19.46
N ARG A 80 -11.61 -21.07 20.35
CA ARG A 80 -11.60 -20.05 21.42
C ARG A 80 -10.44 -20.24 22.40
N MET A 81 -10.21 -21.48 22.86
CA MET A 81 -9.11 -21.80 23.78
C MET A 81 -7.75 -21.62 23.11
N THR A 82 -7.62 -22.10 21.87
CA THR A 82 -6.40 -21.97 21.07
C THR A 82 -6.05 -20.51 20.80
N ALA A 83 -7.03 -19.64 20.53
CA ALA A 83 -6.80 -18.21 20.30
C ALA A 83 -6.23 -17.50 21.55
N VAL A 84 -6.79 -17.77 22.74
CA VAL A 84 -6.29 -17.19 24.00
C VAL A 84 -4.87 -17.70 24.30
N LEU A 85 -4.64 -18.99 24.13
CA LEU A 85 -3.30 -19.57 24.31
C LEU A 85 -2.29 -18.93 23.35
N ALA A 86 -2.64 -18.82 22.06
CA ALA A 86 -1.80 -18.17 21.06
C ALA A 86 -1.47 -16.72 21.43
N ALA A 87 -2.42 -15.98 22.00
CA ALA A 87 -2.21 -14.63 22.50
C ALA A 87 -1.18 -14.57 23.63
N LEU A 88 -1.33 -15.43 24.64
CA LEU A 88 -0.42 -15.48 25.78
C LEU A 88 1.03 -15.81 25.35
N LEU A 89 1.19 -16.75 24.43
CA LEU A 89 2.50 -17.13 23.86
C LEU A 89 3.12 -16.01 23.01
N TRP A 90 2.32 -15.10 22.45
CA TRP A 90 2.79 -14.00 21.61
C TRP A 90 3.25 -12.77 22.41
N ILE A 91 2.65 -12.49 23.57
CA ILE A 91 2.94 -11.28 24.37
C ILE A 91 4.44 -11.00 24.57
N PRO A 92 5.29 -11.99 24.93
CA PRO A 92 6.71 -11.73 25.16
C PRO A 92 7.46 -11.22 23.92
N ILE A 93 7.13 -11.76 22.74
CA ILE A 93 7.76 -11.34 21.48
C ILE A 93 7.16 -10.02 20.97
N GLY A 94 5.85 -9.81 21.13
CA GLY A 94 5.18 -8.57 20.76
C GLY A 94 5.73 -7.36 21.51
N LEU A 95 5.79 -7.47 22.85
CA LEU A 95 6.37 -6.42 23.69
C LEU A 95 7.87 -6.22 23.40
N GLY A 96 8.62 -7.31 23.24
CA GLY A 96 10.03 -7.24 22.87
C GLY A 96 10.25 -6.48 21.55
N SER A 97 9.45 -6.79 20.54
CA SER A 97 9.49 -6.20 19.20
C SER A 97 9.19 -4.70 19.19
N ILE A 98 8.18 -4.24 19.93
CA ILE A 98 7.87 -2.79 20.05
C ILE A 98 9.07 -2.04 20.65
N THR A 99 9.74 -2.65 21.64
CA THR A 99 10.89 -1.99 22.28
C THR A 99 12.13 -1.91 21.40
N THR A 100 12.24 -2.69 20.32
CA THR A 100 13.40 -2.66 19.41
C THR A 100 13.29 -1.64 18.29
N LEU A 101 12.17 -0.93 18.18
CA LEU A 101 11.96 0.08 17.14
C LEU A 101 12.80 1.34 17.38
N ARG A 102 13.33 1.92 16.29
CA ARG A 102 14.01 3.23 16.31
C ARG A 102 13.00 4.36 16.34
N TYR A 103 13.09 5.24 17.33
CA TYR A 103 12.08 6.28 17.58
C TYR A 103 11.95 7.27 16.41
N ASP A 104 13.06 7.76 15.88
CA ASP A 104 13.03 8.78 14.81
C ASP A 104 12.49 8.23 13.49
N ILE A 105 12.77 6.95 13.18
CA ILE A 105 12.21 6.28 11.99
C ILE A 105 10.70 6.08 12.17
N VAL A 106 10.26 5.65 13.35
CA VAL A 106 8.84 5.50 13.66
C VAL A 106 8.11 6.83 13.51
N ARG A 107 8.65 7.91 14.08
CA ARG A 107 8.08 9.27 13.96
C ARG A 107 7.99 9.74 12.50
N LEU A 108 8.98 9.41 11.68
CA LEU A 108 8.97 9.73 10.25
C LEU A 108 7.87 8.95 9.52
N VAL A 109 7.72 7.65 9.80
CA VAL A 109 6.67 6.80 9.22
C VAL A 109 5.27 7.27 9.61
N PHE A 110 5.05 7.68 10.86
CA PHE A 110 3.76 8.21 11.32
C PHE A 110 3.29 9.49 10.60
N ARG A 111 4.20 10.21 9.93
CA ARG A 111 3.87 11.41 9.16
C ARG A 111 3.48 11.11 7.71
N THR A 112 3.62 9.86 7.25
CA THR A 112 3.32 9.51 5.87
C THR A 112 1.85 9.12 5.73
N PHE A 113 1.25 9.48 4.59
CA PHE A 113 -0.08 9.01 4.21
C PHE A 113 -0.14 7.48 4.15
N ASP A 114 0.91 6.83 3.61
CA ASP A 114 1.03 5.37 3.51
C ASP A 114 0.78 4.66 4.86
N PHE A 115 1.28 5.23 5.97
CA PHE A 115 1.06 4.66 7.30
C PHE A 115 -0.42 4.71 7.70
N TRP A 116 -1.05 5.87 7.59
CA TRP A 116 -2.45 6.06 7.99
C TRP A 116 -3.41 5.27 7.11
N PHE A 117 -3.15 5.23 5.79
CA PHE A 117 -3.92 4.41 4.87
C PHE A 117 -3.84 2.92 5.22
N PHE A 118 -2.63 2.40 5.47
CA PHE A 118 -2.42 1.02 5.89
C PHE A 118 -3.11 0.73 7.24
N SER A 119 -2.98 1.65 8.19
CA SER A 119 -3.58 1.52 9.52
C SER A 119 -5.10 1.53 9.46
N ALA A 120 -5.70 2.39 8.63
CA ALA A 120 -7.14 2.42 8.41
C ALA A 120 -7.65 1.09 7.82
N ILE A 121 -7.03 0.60 6.75
CA ILE A 121 -7.44 -0.68 6.11
C ILE A 121 -7.31 -1.84 7.09
N THR A 122 -6.17 -1.97 7.77
CA THR A 122 -5.96 -3.08 8.72
C THR A 122 -6.87 -3.00 9.92
N THR A 123 -7.20 -1.79 10.40
CA THR A 123 -8.18 -1.59 11.48
C THR A 123 -9.59 -1.98 11.02
N THR A 124 -10.01 -1.55 9.83
CA THR A 124 -11.30 -1.95 9.25
C THR A 124 -11.41 -3.47 9.14
N ILE A 125 -10.40 -4.16 8.61
CA ILE A 125 -10.36 -5.63 8.53
C ILE A 125 -10.44 -6.26 9.93
N THR A 126 -9.68 -5.75 10.89
CA THR A 126 -9.62 -6.28 12.25
C THR A 126 -10.97 -6.15 12.94
N VAL A 127 -11.62 -5.00 12.81
CA VAL A 127 -12.94 -4.72 13.39
C VAL A 127 -14.01 -5.60 12.73
N THR A 128 -14.09 -5.62 11.39
CA THR A 128 -15.10 -6.42 10.69
C THR A 128 -14.91 -7.92 10.92
N MET A 129 -13.66 -8.41 10.96
CA MET A 129 -13.37 -9.80 11.33
C MET A 129 -13.72 -10.11 12.78
N SER A 130 -13.48 -9.19 13.72
CA SER A 130 -13.86 -9.38 15.12
C SER A 130 -15.37 -9.48 15.28
N MET A 131 -16.11 -8.64 14.54
CA MET A 131 -17.57 -8.72 14.45
C MET A 131 -18.03 -10.04 13.82
N TYR A 132 -17.36 -10.50 12.76
CA TYR A 132 -17.66 -11.77 12.10
C TYR A 132 -17.48 -12.98 13.02
N PHE A 133 -16.44 -13.00 13.85
CA PHE A 133 -16.20 -14.10 14.78
C PHE A 133 -17.13 -14.08 16.01
N GLY A 134 -17.58 -12.90 16.46
CA GLY A 134 -18.51 -12.72 17.59
C GLY A 134 -18.03 -13.21 18.96
N ASP A 135 -16.85 -13.83 19.04
CA ASP A 135 -16.36 -14.63 20.16
C ASP A 135 -14.93 -14.25 20.60
N LEU A 136 -14.39 -14.95 21.60
CA LEU A 136 -12.98 -14.87 22.04
C LEU A 136 -11.94 -15.11 20.91
N ARG A 137 -12.34 -15.68 19.77
CA ARG A 137 -11.49 -15.79 18.57
C ARG A 137 -11.05 -14.42 18.05
N SER A 138 -11.80 -13.35 18.34
CA SER A 138 -11.44 -11.96 18.05
C SER A 138 -10.11 -11.50 18.69
N VAL A 139 -9.67 -12.12 19.79
CA VAL A 139 -8.37 -11.83 20.43
C VAL A 139 -7.21 -12.05 19.45
N ARG A 140 -7.35 -13.04 18.55
CA ARG A 140 -6.40 -13.26 17.45
C ARG A 140 -6.26 -12.04 16.54
N MET A 141 -7.36 -11.33 16.28
CA MET A 141 -7.35 -10.17 15.38
C MET A 141 -6.49 -9.04 15.94
N LEU A 142 -6.45 -8.87 17.27
CA LEU A 142 -5.56 -7.88 17.91
C LEU A 142 -4.08 -8.23 17.71
N ILE A 143 -3.72 -9.51 17.82
CA ILE A 143 -2.35 -9.98 17.56
C ILE A 143 -1.97 -9.70 16.10
N ASP A 144 -2.85 -10.04 15.17
CA ASP A 144 -2.66 -9.81 13.75
C ASP A 144 -2.53 -8.31 13.45
N TRP A 145 -3.36 -7.46 14.07
CA TRP A 145 -3.32 -6.00 13.92
C TRP A 145 -1.95 -5.43 14.33
N ILE A 146 -1.43 -5.83 15.50
CA ILE A 146 -0.08 -5.40 15.94
C ILE A 146 0.99 -5.98 15.02
N GLY A 147 0.83 -7.24 14.57
CA GLY A 147 1.70 -7.89 13.59
C GLY A 147 1.79 -7.15 12.26
N TYR A 148 0.65 -6.71 11.70
CA TYR A 148 0.62 -5.92 10.47
C TYR A 148 1.32 -4.57 10.65
N HIS A 149 1.13 -3.89 11.79
CA HIS A 149 1.85 -2.64 12.06
C HIS A 149 3.37 -2.86 12.20
N HIS A 150 3.80 -4.00 12.75
CA HIS A 150 5.23 -4.37 12.75
C HIS A 150 5.80 -4.53 11.33
N VAL A 151 5.00 -4.99 10.37
CA VAL A 151 5.40 -5.08 8.96
C VAL A 151 5.58 -3.69 8.33
N VAL A 152 4.82 -2.68 8.72
CA VAL A 152 5.04 -1.29 8.26
C VAL A 152 6.29 -0.69 8.89
N PHE A 153 6.54 -0.97 10.17
CA PHE A 153 7.73 -0.51 10.88
C PHE A 153 8.99 -1.35 10.61
N VAL A 154 8.97 -2.16 9.56
CA VAL A 154 10.06 -3.07 9.22
C VAL A 154 11.39 -2.35 8.95
N ASP A 155 11.36 -1.08 8.54
CA ASP A 155 12.54 -0.24 8.33
C ASP A 155 13.03 0.45 9.62
N ALA A 156 12.17 0.51 10.66
CA ALA A 156 12.52 0.98 12.00
C ALA A 156 13.11 -0.13 12.89
N HIS A 157 12.99 -1.39 12.47
CA HIS A 157 13.49 -2.54 13.20
C HIS A 157 15.01 -2.70 13.04
N VAL A 158 15.70 -2.86 14.17
CA VAL A 158 17.16 -3.09 14.22
C VAL A 158 17.50 -4.58 14.00
N LEU A 159 16.51 -5.46 14.08
CA LEU A 159 16.68 -6.92 13.94
C LEU A 159 16.86 -7.35 12.49
N GLY A 160 17.65 -8.41 12.28
CA GLY A 160 18.14 -8.83 10.96
C GLY A 160 17.04 -9.10 9.91
N LEU A 161 17.31 -8.64 8.68
CA LEU A 161 16.43 -8.69 7.50
C LEU A 161 15.83 -10.07 7.19
N ARG A 162 16.54 -11.16 7.53
CA ARG A 162 16.10 -12.54 7.25
C ARG A 162 14.91 -12.95 8.12
N SER A 163 14.95 -12.66 9.41
CA SER A 163 13.86 -13.02 10.35
C SER A 163 12.56 -12.31 10.01
N LEU A 164 12.63 -11.05 9.61
CA LEU A 164 11.47 -10.26 9.19
C LEU A 164 10.84 -10.79 7.91
N THR A 165 11.65 -11.34 7.00
CA THR A 165 11.14 -11.95 5.75
C THR A 165 10.34 -13.22 6.05
N TYR A 166 10.80 -14.07 6.97
CA TYR A 166 10.06 -15.26 7.38
C TYR A 166 8.73 -14.92 8.07
N ILE A 167 8.73 -13.93 8.97
CA ILE A 167 7.51 -13.44 9.62
C ILE A 167 6.53 -12.92 8.57
N LEU A 168 7.00 -12.15 7.59
CA LEU A 168 6.17 -11.62 6.50
C LEU A 168 5.53 -12.72 5.65
N ILE A 169 6.31 -13.74 5.28
CA ILE A 169 5.80 -14.91 4.54
C ILE A 169 4.75 -15.66 5.36
N ALA A 170 5.01 -15.89 6.65
CA ALA A 170 4.07 -16.55 7.55
C ALA A 170 2.76 -15.75 7.70
N THR A 171 2.84 -14.41 7.79
CA THR A 171 1.69 -13.53 7.84
C THR A 171 0.86 -13.59 6.56
N ILE A 172 1.50 -13.55 5.38
CA ILE A 172 0.81 -13.69 4.09
C ILE A 172 0.09 -15.04 4.03
N LEU A 173 0.79 -16.13 4.39
CA LEU A 173 0.21 -17.47 4.40
C LEU A 173 -1.00 -17.55 5.34
N SER A 174 -0.90 -16.98 6.53
CA SER A 174 -2.01 -16.92 7.50
C SER A 174 -3.22 -16.18 6.95
N VAL A 175 -3.02 -15.02 6.32
CA VAL A 175 -4.11 -14.24 5.70
C VAL A 175 -4.78 -15.02 4.58
N CYS A 176 -4.00 -15.66 3.70
CA CYS A 176 -4.53 -16.48 2.61
C CYS A 176 -5.36 -17.66 3.12
N VAL A 177 -4.87 -18.39 4.13
CA VAL A 177 -5.61 -19.51 4.74
C VAL A 177 -6.93 -19.03 5.31
N VAL A 178 -6.93 -17.92 6.06
CA VAL A 178 -8.15 -17.35 6.65
C VAL A 178 -9.14 -16.92 5.57
N LEU A 179 -8.67 -16.23 4.52
CA LEU A 179 -9.51 -15.83 3.39
C LEU A 179 -10.14 -17.04 2.72
N ILE A 180 -9.36 -18.09 2.42
CA ILE A 180 -9.86 -19.31 1.79
C ILE A 180 -10.88 -20.01 2.69
N CYS A 181 -10.65 -20.10 4.01
CA CYS A 181 -11.61 -20.73 4.94
C CYS A 181 -12.94 -19.97 4.97
N ILE A 182 -12.89 -18.63 4.95
CA ILE A 182 -14.09 -17.78 4.92
C ILE A 182 -14.83 -17.94 3.59
N LEU A 183 -14.12 -17.90 2.46
CA LEU A 183 -14.72 -18.08 1.13
C LEU A 183 -15.37 -19.46 0.95
N LEU A 184 -14.76 -20.49 1.53
CA LEU A 184 -15.31 -21.85 1.51
C LEU A 184 -16.47 -22.05 2.51
N GLY A 185 -16.83 -21.04 3.31
CA GLY A 185 -17.87 -21.15 4.33
C GLY A 185 -17.55 -22.17 5.44
N LYS A 186 -16.27 -22.53 5.61
CA LYS A 186 -15.82 -23.57 6.56
C LYS A 186 -15.60 -23.06 7.99
N VAL A 187 -15.86 -21.78 8.24
CA VAL A 187 -15.67 -21.17 9.56
C VAL A 187 -16.91 -21.38 10.41
N ASP A 188 -16.82 -22.29 11.39
CA ASP A 188 -17.91 -22.57 12.31
C ASP A 188 -18.27 -21.34 13.17
N GLY A 189 -19.56 -21.00 13.22
CA GLY A 189 -20.07 -19.90 14.04
C GLY A 189 -19.63 -18.51 13.57
N GLY A 190 -19.35 -18.32 12.28
CA GLY A 190 -19.16 -16.99 11.70
C GLY A 190 -20.52 -16.31 11.47
N SER A 191 -20.73 -15.13 12.04
CA SER A 191 -21.97 -14.36 11.83
C SER A 191 -21.87 -13.53 10.57
N THR A 192 -22.71 -13.80 9.58
CA THR A 192 -22.90 -12.90 8.43
C THR A 192 -23.75 -11.70 8.87
N PHE A 193 -23.20 -10.50 8.78
CA PHE A 193 -23.92 -9.26 9.09
C PHE A 193 -23.90 -8.33 7.89
N THR A 194 -24.99 -7.58 7.71
CA THR A 194 -25.12 -6.55 6.68
C THR A 194 -24.73 -5.21 7.29
N ILE A 195 -23.82 -4.49 6.62
CA ILE A 195 -23.33 -3.17 7.09
C ILE A 195 -24.22 -2.06 6.56
N VAL A 196 -24.54 -2.14 5.26
CA VAL A 196 -25.41 -1.16 4.60
C VAL A 196 -26.45 -1.92 3.79
N LYS A 197 -27.71 -1.61 4.02
CA LYS A 197 -28.83 -2.03 3.18
C LYS A 197 -29.37 -0.79 2.49
N TYR A 198 -29.32 -0.78 1.17
CA TYR A 198 -29.80 0.31 0.35
C TYR A 198 -30.83 -0.21 -0.64
N GLU A 199 -32.04 0.30 -0.56
CA GLU A 199 -33.17 -0.14 -1.37
C GLU A 199 -33.61 1.00 -2.28
N ILE A 200 -33.48 0.80 -3.58
CA ILE A 200 -34.10 1.64 -4.62
C ILE A 200 -35.29 0.84 -5.17
N GLN A 201 -36.38 1.52 -5.56
CA GLN A 201 -37.68 1.05 -6.07
C GLN A 201 -37.77 -0.32 -6.80
N GLN A 202 -36.69 -0.91 -7.32
CA GLN A 202 -36.66 -2.26 -7.91
C GLN A 202 -35.42 -3.12 -7.57
N ARG A 203 -34.49 -2.66 -6.73
CA ARG A 203 -33.28 -3.41 -6.31
C ARG A 203 -32.87 -3.09 -4.87
N THR A 204 -32.67 -4.15 -4.10
CA THR A 204 -32.01 -4.13 -2.80
C THR A 204 -30.52 -4.41 -2.97
N PHE A 205 -29.67 -3.47 -2.59
CA PHE A 205 -28.22 -3.66 -2.47
C PHE A 205 -27.87 -3.87 -1.00
N GLU A 206 -27.21 -4.99 -0.71
CA GLU A 206 -26.73 -5.31 0.63
C GLU A 206 -25.21 -5.41 0.59
N LEU A 207 -24.53 -4.54 1.33
CA LEU A 207 -23.10 -4.63 1.56
C LEU A 207 -22.86 -5.54 2.76
N SER A 208 -22.37 -6.75 2.51
CA SER A 208 -22.09 -7.72 3.56
C SER A 208 -20.75 -7.41 4.23
N GLY A 209 -20.64 -7.71 5.54
CA GLY A 209 -19.37 -7.70 6.25
C GLY A 209 -18.32 -8.59 5.60
N LEU A 210 -18.75 -9.69 4.95
CA LEU A 210 -17.88 -10.58 4.17
C LEU A 210 -17.27 -9.88 2.95
N ASP A 211 -18.00 -8.99 2.28
CA ASP A 211 -17.50 -8.26 1.11
C ASP A 211 -16.41 -7.26 1.53
N VAL A 212 -16.63 -6.57 2.65
CA VAL A 212 -15.64 -5.64 3.24
C VAL A 212 -14.39 -6.41 3.69
N ILE A 213 -14.58 -7.57 4.31
CA ILE A 213 -13.48 -8.46 4.72
C ILE A 213 -12.68 -8.94 3.51
N GLY A 214 -13.36 -9.45 2.48
CA GLY A 214 -12.73 -9.97 1.26
C GLY A 214 -11.91 -8.90 0.54
N ASN A 215 -12.53 -7.74 0.28
CA ASN A 215 -11.86 -6.61 -0.37
C ASN A 215 -10.70 -6.06 0.49
N GLY A 216 -10.91 -5.94 1.80
CA GLY A 216 -9.88 -5.54 2.74
C GLY A 216 -8.67 -6.47 2.72
N MET A 217 -8.86 -7.79 2.75
CA MET A 217 -7.76 -8.75 2.71
C MET A 217 -7.03 -8.77 1.37
N VAL A 218 -7.73 -8.60 0.25
CA VAL A 218 -7.10 -8.43 -1.07
C VAL A 218 -6.23 -7.18 -1.08
N SER A 219 -6.77 -6.04 -0.61
CA SER A 219 -6.04 -4.78 -0.50
C SER A 219 -4.81 -4.90 0.40
N LEU A 220 -4.94 -5.60 1.54
CA LEU A 220 -3.83 -5.89 2.44
C LEU A 220 -2.77 -6.77 1.77
N GLY A 221 -3.17 -7.78 1.00
CA GLY A 221 -2.28 -8.62 0.21
C GLY A 221 -1.41 -7.80 -0.77
N PHE A 222 -2.02 -6.84 -1.47
CA PHE A 222 -1.29 -5.91 -2.33
C PHE A 222 -0.34 -5.00 -1.56
N LEU A 223 -0.75 -4.46 -0.41
CA LEU A 223 0.11 -3.61 0.43
C LEU A 223 1.31 -4.38 0.99
N VAL A 224 1.11 -5.63 1.40
CA VAL A 224 2.22 -6.48 1.83
C VAL A 224 3.14 -6.82 0.65
N ALA A 225 2.56 -7.10 -0.53
CA ALA A 225 3.33 -7.30 -1.75
C ALA A 225 4.15 -6.05 -2.13
N LYS A 226 3.64 -4.82 -1.92
CA LYS A 226 4.39 -3.55 -2.04
C LYS A 226 5.66 -3.60 -1.21
N ILE A 227 5.53 -3.96 0.06
CA ILE A 227 6.63 -3.96 1.03
C ILE A 227 7.68 -5.00 0.62
N VAL A 228 7.26 -6.20 0.22
CA VAL A 228 8.15 -7.25 -0.32
C VAL A 228 8.83 -6.77 -1.60
N PHE A 229 8.08 -6.18 -2.54
CA PHE A 229 8.58 -5.75 -3.84
C PHE A 229 9.56 -4.59 -3.71
N ARG A 230 9.24 -3.57 -2.91
CA ARG A 230 10.14 -2.44 -2.61
C ARG A 230 11.46 -2.93 -2.03
N ARG A 231 11.42 -3.90 -1.12
CA ARG A 231 12.62 -4.51 -0.54
C ARG A 231 13.39 -5.36 -1.54
N ARG A 232 12.70 -6.16 -2.36
CA ARG A 232 13.32 -6.88 -3.48
C ARG A 232 13.94 -5.92 -4.50
N LYS A 233 13.34 -4.75 -4.74
CA LYS A 233 13.88 -3.70 -5.63
C LYS A 233 15.16 -3.09 -5.04
N VAL A 234 15.19 -2.75 -3.74
CA VAL A 234 16.44 -2.30 -3.06
C VAL A 234 17.56 -3.35 -3.19
N LEU A 235 17.22 -4.64 -3.05
CA LEU A 235 18.17 -5.74 -3.20
C LEU A 235 18.53 -6.06 -4.68
N ARG A 236 17.61 -5.83 -5.63
CA ARG A 236 17.79 -6.06 -7.08
C ARG A 236 18.43 -4.87 -7.80
N VAL A 237 18.33 -3.65 -7.29
CA VAL A 237 19.08 -2.48 -7.76
C VAL A 237 20.58 -2.71 -7.59
N LYS A 238 20.98 -3.60 -6.67
CA LYS A 238 22.35 -4.13 -6.58
C LYS A 238 22.72 -5.14 -7.68
N ARG A 239 21.78 -5.63 -8.50
CA ARG A 239 21.98 -6.80 -9.38
C ARG A 239 21.63 -6.65 -10.87
N ARG A 240 20.76 -5.75 -11.35
CA ARG A 240 20.46 -5.71 -12.80
C ARG A 240 20.16 -4.32 -13.37
N ARG A 241 21.16 -3.75 -14.05
CA ARG A 241 21.01 -3.11 -15.37
C ARG A 241 20.49 -4.18 -16.37
N SER A 242 19.60 -3.79 -17.28
CA SER A 242 19.27 -4.41 -18.60
C SER A 242 17.83 -4.93 -18.82
N SER A 243 17.19 -4.26 -19.80
CA SER A 243 16.11 -4.61 -20.76
C SER A 243 14.61 -4.74 -20.39
N GLY A 244 13.79 -3.98 -21.15
CA GLY A 244 12.35 -4.22 -21.52
C GLY A 244 12.27 -4.70 -22.98
N MET A 245 11.17 -4.80 -23.74
CA MET A 245 9.77 -4.28 -23.78
C MET A 245 9.10 -4.91 -25.05
N VAL A 246 7.75 -5.12 -25.16
CA VAL A 246 7.02 -5.40 -26.45
C VAL A 246 5.49 -5.04 -26.37
N GLU A 247 4.87 -4.67 -27.51
CA GLU A 247 3.48 -4.17 -27.83
C GLU A 247 2.90 -4.86 -29.11
N TYR A 248 1.58 -4.74 -29.46
CA TYR A 248 0.85 -4.76 -30.80
C TYR A 248 -0.68 -5.19 -30.66
N PRO A 249 -1.61 -5.13 -31.68
CA PRO A 249 -2.37 -3.99 -32.28
C PRO A 249 -3.94 -4.22 -32.42
N GLU A 250 -4.60 -3.41 -33.30
CA GLU A 250 -6.02 -2.95 -33.49
C GLU A 250 -7.02 -3.83 -34.32
N LEU A 251 -8.38 -3.60 -34.23
CA LEU A 251 -9.27 -3.01 -35.30
C LEU A 251 -10.85 -3.10 -35.08
N ASP A 252 -11.53 -1.97 -35.29
CA ASP A 252 -12.82 -1.59 -35.96
C ASP A 252 -14.30 -1.86 -35.54
N VAL A 253 -15.20 -0.99 -36.09
CA VAL A 253 -16.23 -0.10 -35.46
C VAL A 253 -17.64 -0.17 -36.08
N CYS A 254 -18.72 0.13 -35.31
CA CYS A 254 -19.77 1.16 -35.60
C CYS A 254 -21.09 1.03 -34.80
N GLN A 255 -21.26 1.82 -33.71
CA GLN A 255 -22.54 2.45 -33.23
C GLN A 255 -22.33 3.17 -31.86
N CYS A 256 -21.51 4.23 -31.77
CA CYS A 256 -21.15 4.87 -30.48
C CYS A 256 -20.84 6.39 -30.52
N LEU A 257 -21.45 7.17 -31.41
CA LEU A 257 -20.95 8.52 -31.76
C LEU A 257 -20.85 9.55 -30.61
N VAL A 258 -21.81 9.65 -29.69
CA VAL A 258 -21.80 10.71 -28.66
C VAL A 258 -20.74 10.49 -27.57
N PRO A 259 -20.69 9.34 -26.88
CA PRO A 259 -19.61 9.05 -25.94
C PRO A 259 -18.23 8.92 -26.61
N PHE A 260 -18.17 8.58 -27.91
CA PHE A 260 -16.91 8.60 -28.67
C PHE A 260 -16.36 10.01 -28.84
N ILE A 261 -17.17 11.03 -29.08
CA ILE A 261 -16.65 12.40 -29.24
C ILE A 261 -16.01 12.86 -27.92
N ALA A 262 -16.66 12.62 -26.79
CA ALA A 262 -16.10 12.95 -25.48
C ALA A 262 -14.82 12.15 -25.17
N LEU A 263 -14.80 10.86 -25.52
CA LEU A 263 -13.62 10.01 -25.40
C LEU A 263 -12.49 10.46 -26.32
N LEU A 264 -12.78 10.84 -27.56
CA LEU A 264 -11.82 11.29 -28.57
C LEU A 264 -11.22 12.64 -28.18
N CYS A 265 -12.04 13.60 -27.72
CA CYS A 265 -11.53 14.86 -27.18
C CYS A 265 -10.65 14.63 -25.93
N THR A 266 -11.06 13.72 -25.05
CA THR A 266 -10.25 13.35 -23.88
C THR A 266 -8.93 12.69 -24.30
N ALA A 267 -8.99 11.69 -25.18
CA ALA A 267 -7.84 10.92 -25.64
C ALA A 267 -6.85 11.77 -26.46
N THR A 268 -7.34 12.66 -27.31
CA THR A 268 -6.50 13.62 -28.05
C THR A 268 -5.82 14.59 -27.09
N PHE A 269 -6.55 15.14 -26.12
CA PHE A 269 -5.98 15.98 -25.08
C PHE A 269 -4.91 15.24 -24.27
N THR A 270 -5.23 14.09 -23.69
CA THR A 270 -4.27 13.31 -22.89
C THR A 270 -3.11 12.79 -23.73
N GLY A 271 -3.35 12.41 -24.99
CA GLY A 271 -2.35 11.91 -25.93
C GLY A 271 -1.32 12.98 -26.31
N LEU A 272 -1.75 14.23 -26.51
CA LEU A 272 -0.83 15.35 -26.71
C LEU A 272 0.12 15.50 -25.52
N PHE A 273 -0.39 15.38 -24.28
CA PHE A 273 0.47 15.41 -23.08
C PHE A 273 1.43 14.23 -23.01
N VAL A 274 1.02 13.03 -23.44
CA VAL A 274 1.89 11.83 -23.47
C VAL A 274 3.09 12.03 -24.39
N VAL A 275 2.93 12.68 -25.53
CA VAL A 275 4.04 12.99 -26.46
C VAL A 275 5.09 13.88 -25.78
N PHE A 276 4.66 14.74 -24.86
CA PHE A 276 5.51 15.64 -24.10
C PHE A 276 6.10 15.02 -22.82
N TYR A 277 5.74 13.78 -22.48
CA TYR A 277 6.30 13.09 -21.31
C TYR A 277 7.74 12.63 -21.55
N GLN A 278 8.58 12.88 -20.56
CA GLN A 278 9.95 12.37 -20.58
C GLN A 278 9.91 10.85 -20.37
N ARG A 279 10.29 10.08 -21.40
CA ARG A 279 10.23 8.59 -21.40
C ARG A 279 10.87 7.94 -20.17
N GLN A 280 11.97 8.50 -19.66
CA GLN A 280 12.66 7.98 -18.48
C GLN A 280 11.86 8.20 -17.18
N LEU A 281 11.23 9.37 -17.04
CA LEU A 281 10.41 9.70 -15.88
C LEU A 281 9.07 8.96 -15.92
N LEU A 282 8.47 8.83 -17.11
CA LEU A 282 7.29 8.01 -17.34
C LEU A 282 7.55 6.55 -16.99
N LYS A 283 8.68 5.98 -17.44
CA LYS A 283 9.09 4.62 -17.07
C LYS A 283 9.32 4.49 -15.58
N LEU A 284 9.88 5.50 -14.92
CA LEU A 284 10.06 5.50 -13.46
C LEU A 284 8.72 5.52 -12.73
N LEU A 285 7.76 6.31 -13.23
CA LEU A 285 6.42 6.46 -12.68
C LEU A 285 5.58 5.18 -12.89
N PHE A 286 5.51 4.64 -14.12
CA PHE A 286 4.82 3.38 -14.41
C PHE A 286 5.45 2.17 -13.70
N THR A 287 6.76 2.24 -13.38
CA THR A 287 7.42 1.23 -12.54
C THR A 287 7.40 1.57 -11.04
N SER A 288 6.73 2.66 -10.67
CA SER A 288 6.39 2.96 -9.29
C SER A 288 5.20 2.10 -8.90
N PHE A 289 5.31 1.49 -7.72
CA PHE A 289 4.20 0.73 -7.17
C PHE A 289 3.00 1.63 -6.90
N ASP A 290 3.23 2.88 -6.49
CA ASP A 290 2.13 3.79 -6.13
C ASP A 290 1.24 4.05 -7.35
N PHE A 291 1.85 4.34 -8.50
CA PHE A 291 1.14 4.47 -9.76
C PHE A 291 0.40 3.18 -10.12
N ALA A 292 1.09 2.03 -10.11
CA ALA A 292 0.47 0.74 -10.47
C ALA A 292 -0.68 0.36 -9.52
N PHE A 293 -0.56 0.68 -8.23
CA PHE A 293 -1.56 0.41 -7.21
C PHE A 293 -2.80 1.28 -7.38
N TYR A 294 -2.64 2.60 -7.48
CA TYR A 294 -3.76 3.50 -7.71
C TYR A 294 -4.42 3.23 -9.07
N SER A 295 -3.62 2.98 -10.10
CA SER A 295 -4.09 2.59 -11.42
C SER A 295 -4.89 1.28 -11.37
N PHE A 296 -4.42 0.26 -10.64
CA PHE A 296 -5.15 -0.99 -10.45
C PHE A 296 -6.43 -0.83 -9.63
N GLN A 297 -6.40 -0.05 -8.54
CA GLN A 297 -7.59 0.21 -7.72
C GLN A 297 -8.67 0.95 -8.50
N ILE A 298 -8.29 1.98 -9.25
CA ILE A 298 -9.22 2.73 -10.10
C ILE A 298 -9.73 1.84 -11.22
N THR A 299 -8.86 1.08 -11.90
CA THR A 299 -9.30 0.12 -12.93
C THR A 299 -10.26 -0.93 -12.36
N GLY A 300 -10.00 -1.47 -11.16
CA GLY A 300 -10.89 -2.42 -10.50
C GLY A 300 -12.23 -1.80 -10.11
N THR A 301 -12.22 -0.55 -9.63
CA THR A 301 -13.43 0.22 -9.31
C THR A 301 -14.25 0.51 -10.56
N ASP A 302 -13.59 0.90 -11.65
CA ASP A 302 -14.21 1.19 -12.94
C ASP A 302 -14.78 -0.07 -13.60
N ILE A 303 -14.07 -1.21 -13.53
CA ILE A 303 -14.61 -2.52 -13.94
C ILE A 303 -15.83 -2.90 -13.09
N GLY A 304 -15.76 -2.70 -11.77
CA GLY A 304 -16.89 -2.92 -10.86
C GLY A 304 -18.09 -2.05 -11.21
N ALA A 305 -17.86 -0.78 -11.56
CA ALA A 305 -18.90 0.12 -12.03
C ALA A 305 -19.50 -0.33 -13.38
N CYS A 306 -18.66 -0.79 -14.32
CA CYS A 306 -19.13 -1.36 -15.59
C CYS A 306 -20.02 -2.61 -15.37
N ILE A 307 -19.64 -3.49 -14.44
CA ILE A 307 -20.45 -4.65 -14.04
C ILE A 307 -21.79 -4.20 -13.44
N LEU A 308 -21.77 -3.20 -12.55
CA LEU A 308 -22.98 -2.64 -11.93
C LEU A 308 -23.96 -2.07 -12.98
N TYR A 309 -23.44 -1.44 -14.03
CA TYR A 309 -24.23 -0.93 -15.16
C TYR A 309 -24.55 -1.97 -16.21
N ASN A 310 -24.34 -3.26 -15.91
CA ASN A 310 -24.58 -4.38 -16.82
C ASN A 310 -23.94 -4.18 -18.19
N TRP A 311 -22.72 -3.64 -18.21
CA TRP A 311 -21.96 -3.38 -19.43
C TRP A 311 -22.68 -2.47 -20.45
N ASN A 312 -23.57 -1.59 -20.00
CA ASN A 312 -24.21 -0.62 -20.89
C ASN A 312 -23.17 0.29 -21.54
N THR A 313 -23.00 0.17 -22.85
CA THR A 313 -21.94 0.80 -23.65
C THR A 313 -21.83 2.30 -23.42
N SER A 314 -22.96 3.02 -23.36
CA SER A 314 -22.96 4.48 -23.15
C SER A 314 -22.37 4.89 -21.80
N ARG A 315 -22.69 4.15 -20.73
CA ARG A 315 -22.22 4.41 -19.36
C ARG A 315 -20.79 3.91 -19.15
N CYS A 316 -20.43 2.79 -19.76
CA CYS A 316 -19.07 2.26 -19.72
C CYS A 316 -18.07 3.18 -20.43
N LEU A 317 -18.47 3.83 -21.53
CA LEU A 317 -17.62 4.81 -22.20
C LEU A 317 -17.41 6.08 -21.36
N MET A 318 -18.42 6.50 -20.59
CA MET A 318 -18.27 7.59 -19.62
C MET A 318 -17.29 7.20 -18.49
N ILE A 319 -17.39 5.97 -17.97
CA ILE A 319 -16.45 5.43 -16.98
C ILE A 319 -15.02 5.34 -17.57
N LEU A 320 -14.88 4.96 -18.83
CA LEU A 320 -13.59 4.87 -19.50
C LEU A 320 -12.97 6.26 -19.74
N SER A 321 -13.79 7.27 -20.04
CA SER A 321 -13.35 8.68 -20.09
C SER A 321 -12.85 9.16 -18.72
N TRP A 322 -13.56 8.83 -17.64
CA TRP A 322 -13.12 9.10 -16.27
C TRP A 322 -11.80 8.40 -15.93
N TRP A 323 -11.68 7.11 -16.29
CA TRP A 323 -10.45 6.34 -16.13
C TRP A 323 -9.27 7.01 -16.84
N LEU A 324 -9.44 7.43 -18.10
CA LEU A 324 -8.41 8.15 -18.87
C LEU A 324 -7.99 9.45 -18.18
N TRP A 325 -8.94 10.21 -17.63
CA TRP A 325 -8.66 11.41 -16.85
C TRP A 325 -7.87 11.13 -15.57
N ALA A 326 -8.23 10.06 -14.85
CA ALA A 326 -7.51 9.65 -13.65
C ALA A 326 -6.07 9.21 -13.96
N GLN A 327 -5.87 8.41 -15.02
CA GLN A 327 -4.52 8.01 -15.48
C GLN A 327 -3.70 9.23 -15.95
N TRP A 328 -4.33 10.17 -16.65
CA TRP A 328 -3.69 11.43 -17.01
C TRP A 328 -3.26 12.22 -15.78
N ALA A 329 -4.14 12.38 -14.79
CA ALA A 329 -3.83 13.08 -13.54
C ALA A 329 -2.64 12.44 -12.80
N PHE A 330 -2.56 11.11 -12.76
CA PHE A 330 -1.40 10.42 -12.18
C PHE A 330 -0.11 10.58 -12.99
N THR A 331 -0.22 10.70 -14.31
CA THR A 331 0.94 10.91 -15.19
C THR A 331 1.38 12.36 -15.29
N LEU A 332 0.63 13.32 -14.73
CA LEU A 332 1.04 14.73 -14.68
C LEU A 332 2.39 14.92 -14.00
N ASP A 333 2.71 14.13 -12.98
CA ASP A 333 4.01 14.14 -12.29
C ASP A 333 5.19 13.76 -13.20
N ALA A 334 4.93 13.13 -14.35
CA ALA A 334 5.93 12.85 -15.37
C ALA A 334 6.18 14.04 -16.33
N LEU A 335 5.41 15.13 -16.24
CA LEU A 335 5.60 16.34 -17.03
C LEU A 335 6.64 17.25 -16.36
N THR A 336 7.75 17.54 -17.04
CA THR A 336 8.83 18.39 -16.51
C THR A 336 8.35 19.84 -16.30
N PRO A 337 8.91 20.58 -15.32
CA PRO A 337 8.51 21.96 -15.04
C PRO A 337 8.75 22.91 -16.23
N THR A 338 9.76 22.64 -17.06
CA THR A 338 10.02 23.40 -18.30
C THR A 338 8.91 23.20 -19.32
N THR A 339 8.46 21.96 -19.54
CA THR A 339 7.36 21.66 -20.46
C THR A 339 6.01 22.16 -19.92
N ARG A 340 5.79 22.11 -18.60
CA ARG A 340 4.62 22.75 -17.95
C ARG A 340 4.57 24.26 -18.22
N ASN A 341 5.71 24.95 -18.10
CA ASN A 341 5.82 26.38 -18.38
C ASN A 341 5.61 26.72 -19.86
N MET A 342 6.12 25.89 -20.77
CA MET A 342 5.89 26.06 -22.22
C MET A 342 4.41 25.87 -22.60
N LEU A 343 3.72 24.93 -21.94
CA LEU A 343 2.28 24.69 -22.10
C LEU A 343 1.41 25.71 -21.34
N LYS A 344 2.01 26.66 -20.60
CA LYS A 344 1.34 27.57 -19.65
C LYS A 344 0.38 26.84 -18.70
N PHE A 345 0.66 25.57 -18.42
CA PHE A 345 -0.23 24.69 -17.66
C PHE A 345 0.08 24.80 -16.17
N GLN A 346 -0.88 25.31 -15.39
CA GLN A 346 -0.76 25.40 -13.93
C GLN A 346 -1.36 24.15 -13.27
N VAL A 347 -0.64 23.55 -12.32
CA VAL A 347 -1.08 22.35 -11.58
C VAL A 347 -2.42 22.58 -10.85
N ARG A 348 -2.76 23.84 -10.55
CA ARG A 348 -4.03 24.26 -9.96
C ARG A 348 -5.26 23.88 -10.81
N PHE A 349 -5.09 23.66 -12.11
CA PHE A 349 -6.18 23.23 -12.98
C PHE A 349 -6.50 21.73 -12.88
N ALA A 350 -5.57 20.92 -12.35
CA ALA A 350 -5.74 19.46 -12.25
C ALA A 350 -6.15 18.98 -10.85
N ALA A 351 -5.81 19.74 -9.81
CA ALA A 351 -6.24 19.46 -8.44
C ALA A 351 -6.50 20.78 -7.69
N PRO A 352 -7.61 20.91 -6.95
CA PRO A 352 -7.82 22.04 -6.06
C PRO A 352 -6.81 21.92 -4.91
N ILE A 353 -5.69 22.62 -5.05
CA ILE A 353 -4.74 22.79 -3.96
C ILE A 353 -5.43 23.73 -2.96
N PRO A 354 -5.63 23.33 -1.68
CA PRO A 354 -6.10 24.27 -0.68
C PRO A 354 -5.10 25.42 -0.61
N ASN A 355 -5.58 26.63 -0.86
CA ASN A 355 -4.78 27.83 -0.66
C ASN A 355 -4.45 27.91 0.84
N TYR A 356 -3.26 27.45 1.22
CA TYR A 356 -2.64 27.96 2.43
C TYR A 356 -2.20 29.38 2.07
N GLU A 357 -3.14 30.32 2.16
CA GLU A 357 -2.85 31.74 2.13
C GLU A 357 -1.77 32.04 3.16
N THR A 358 -0.64 32.49 2.65
CA THR A 358 0.12 33.63 3.16
C THR A 358 -0.55 34.32 4.34
N GLN A 359 -0.11 33.99 5.56
CA GLN A 359 -0.03 34.98 6.62
C GLN A 359 1.44 35.36 6.78
N SER A 360 1.62 36.68 6.64
CA SER A 360 2.81 37.52 6.75
C SER A 360 3.83 37.11 7.80
#